data_AF-A0A7W6BA87-F1
#
_entry.id   AF-A0A7W6BA87-F1
#
_cell.length_a   1.000
_cell.length_b   1.000
_cell.length_c   1.000
_cell.angle_alpha   90.00
_cell.angle_beta   90.00
_cell.angle_gamma   90.00
#
_symmetry.space_group_name_H-M   'P 1'
#
loop_
_entity.id
_entity.type
_entity.pdbx_description
1 polymer ?
#
loop_
_entity_poly.entity_id
_entity_poly.type
_entity_poly.pdbx_seq_one_letter_code
_entity_poly.pdbx_strand_id
1 'polypeptide(L)'
;MVDQLMANKTIYAKAKEQILDVVKRIDWLKAAKKAGGLAFTAATGLPSPDQAIDLAKFAMAKVSGGEWATQENIAAAAEGVKGYLKDSQDKPTVAKNIREFNSAFKTLIEKAEIERLIVLVDDLDRCLPETAIETLEAIRLFVMLPRTAFVIGADEAMIRYAVTRHFPDLPAGTATQDYPRAYLEKLIQVPFRIPAMGEAETKTYLTLLAVGSLVGEESDEFKVLLGKAEGYMSKPWLQKSIGDSEVSEALGKAYDSDVVAAVSMVDEISAVLASGTKGNPRNVKRFLNSLTLRLAVAKARGFENAIDSPVLAKIMLAEQFFPDVFEEIAREVGTNTEGSSPSLHRLEQRCDKKGKRAGNVMTEADTSEQAEPIATVASAQAHEPRIDAWMTQPNIIPWAGQDPKIGTVDLRPYLFVVNDIKNFAMLAAALDPRLLAIVDKLTKDDMSAASALVAVAALAPEEQMLVFEELRAKVLRTADWERKPQALAGMVQFLTKVPEFENRYLELLAQLPADKLGVWAASGHGRAVKTPSGQARLQQIIEGWKTTGSESLKSMIQVDGNV
;
A
#
# COMPACT_ATOMS: atom_id res chain seq x y z
N MET A 1 -6.15 -30.56 -14.53
CA MET A 1 -7.32 -31.41 -14.20
C MET A 1 -7.15 -32.83 -14.75
N VAL A 2 -7.17 -33.04 -16.07
CA VAL A 2 -7.08 -34.39 -16.65
C VAL A 2 -5.77 -35.11 -16.32
N ASP A 3 -4.66 -34.38 -16.24
CA ASP A 3 -3.38 -34.94 -15.79
C ASP A 3 -3.42 -35.46 -14.34
N GLN A 4 -4.19 -34.82 -13.46
CA GLN A 4 -4.39 -35.26 -12.08
C GLN A 4 -5.28 -36.52 -12.03
N LEU A 5 -6.28 -36.62 -12.92
CA LEU A 5 -7.08 -37.84 -13.07
C LEU A 5 -6.24 -39.01 -13.61
N MET A 6 -5.26 -38.73 -14.48
CA MET A 6 -4.29 -39.73 -14.96
C MET A 6 -3.31 -40.17 -13.87
N ALA A 7 -2.87 -39.25 -13.01
CA ALA A 7 -1.94 -39.55 -11.92
C ALA A 7 -2.57 -40.41 -10.81
N ASN A 8 -3.89 -40.36 -10.65
CA ASN A 8 -4.61 -41.19 -9.68
C ASN A 8 -4.76 -42.63 -10.19
N LYS A 9 -3.98 -43.55 -9.60
CA LYS A 9 -3.94 -44.97 -10.00
C LYS A 9 -5.31 -45.66 -9.99
N THR A 10 -6.15 -45.36 -9.01
CA THR A 10 -7.47 -45.98 -8.85
C THR A 10 -8.44 -45.50 -9.94
N ILE A 11 -8.46 -44.20 -10.21
CA ILE A 11 -9.31 -43.59 -11.25
C ILE A 11 -8.82 -44.03 -12.64
N TYR A 12 -7.51 -44.02 -12.86
CA TYR A 12 -6.92 -44.44 -14.13
C TYR A 12 -7.24 -45.91 -14.43
N ALA A 13 -7.15 -46.80 -13.46
CA ALA A 13 -7.52 -48.21 -13.64
C ALA A 13 -9.00 -48.40 -14.01
N LYS A 14 -9.91 -47.59 -13.44
CA LYS A 14 -11.36 -47.68 -13.69
C LYS A 14 -11.81 -47.06 -15.02
N ALA A 15 -11.17 -45.98 -15.47
CA ALA A 15 -11.68 -45.16 -16.57
C ALA A 15 -10.62 -44.79 -17.64
N LYS A 16 -9.56 -45.59 -17.79
CA LYS A 16 -8.43 -45.35 -18.71
C LYS A 16 -8.84 -44.91 -20.12
N GLU A 17 -9.76 -45.66 -20.74
CA GLU A 17 -10.21 -45.39 -22.11
C GLU A 17 -10.93 -44.04 -22.23
N GLN A 18 -11.72 -43.69 -21.22
CA GLN A 18 -12.49 -42.46 -21.18
C GLN A 18 -11.58 -41.27 -20.91
N ILE A 19 -10.54 -41.44 -20.07
CA ILE A 19 -9.52 -40.41 -19.88
C ILE A 19 -8.80 -40.13 -21.21
N LEU A 20 -8.40 -41.17 -21.94
CA LEU A 20 -7.72 -41.02 -23.24
C LEU A 20 -8.63 -40.36 -24.30
N ASP A 21 -9.93 -40.68 -24.31
CA ASP A 21 -10.90 -40.01 -25.21
C ASP A 21 -11.03 -38.52 -24.87
N VAL A 22 -11.12 -38.18 -23.58
CA VAL A 22 -11.18 -36.79 -23.10
C VAL A 22 -9.90 -36.03 -23.46
N VAL A 23 -8.70 -36.61 -23.29
CA VAL A 23 -7.42 -35.98 -23.67
C VAL A 23 -7.38 -35.66 -25.15
N LYS A 24 -7.73 -36.62 -26.02
CA LYS A 24 -7.74 -36.41 -27.48
C LYS A 24 -8.64 -35.25 -27.89
N ARG A 25 -9.82 -35.14 -27.26
CA ARG A 25 -10.77 -34.06 -27.51
C ARG A 25 -10.26 -32.71 -27.00
N ILE A 26 -9.54 -32.69 -25.88
CA ILE A 26 -8.87 -31.48 -25.37
C ILE A 26 -7.79 -31.02 -26.33
N ASP A 27 -6.97 -31.92 -26.86
CA ASP A 27 -5.89 -31.55 -27.78
C ASP A 27 -6.45 -30.98 -29.10
N TRP A 28 -7.58 -31.53 -29.57
CA TRP A 28 -8.32 -30.95 -30.69
C TRP A 28 -8.84 -29.54 -30.36
N LEU A 29 -9.45 -29.34 -29.18
CA LEU A 29 -9.94 -28.02 -28.75
C LEU A 29 -8.81 -27.00 -28.61
N LYS A 30 -7.65 -27.40 -28.08
CA LYS A 30 -6.45 -26.55 -27.98
C LYS A 30 -5.94 -26.15 -29.37
N ALA A 31 -5.91 -27.09 -30.32
CA ALA A 31 -5.52 -26.82 -31.70
C ALA A 31 -6.51 -25.86 -32.39
N ALA A 32 -7.82 -26.05 -32.18
CA ALA A 32 -8.85 -25.16 -32.69
C ALA A 32 -8.78 -23.75 -32.10
N LYS A 33 -8.52 -23.62 -30.78
CA LYS A 33 -8.34 -22.32 -30.11
C LYS A 33 -7.14 -21.55 -30.67
N LYS A 34 -6.00 -22.22 -30.88
CA LYS A 34 -4.80 -21.62 -31.48
C LYS A 34 -4.98 -21.19 -32.93
N ALA A 35 -5.84 -21.87 -33.68
CA ALA A 35 -6.07 -21.59 -35.10
C ALA A 35 -7.15 -20.53 -35.39
N GLY A 36 -8.02 -20.19 -34.43
CA GLY A 36 -9.22 -19.40 -34.72
C GLY A 36 -9.87 -18.68 -33.55
N GLY A 37 -9.09 -17.97 -32.72
CA GLY A 37 -9.57 -17.30 -31.49
C GLY A 37 -10.87 -16.48 -31.62
N LEU A 38 -11.11 -15.81 -32.76
CA LEU A 38 -12.35 -15.04 -33.01
C LEU A 38 -13.52 -15.89 -33.54
N ALA A 39 -13.25 -16.98 -34.25
CA ALA A 39 -14.27 -17.86 -34.85
C ALA A 39 -14.84 -18.87 -33.84
N PHE A 40 -14.10 -19.17 -32.77
CA PHE A 40 -14.50 -20.10 -31.72
C PHE A 40 -15.77 -19.63 -31.00
N THR A 41 -15.82 -18.35 -30.60
CA THR A 41 -16.97 -17.77 -29.88
C THR A 41 -18.25 -17.81 -30.71
N ALA A 42 -18.19 -17.36 -31.97
CA ALA A 42 -19.33 -17.39 -32.90
C ALA A 42 -19.89 -18.81 -33.09
N ALA A 43 -19.04 -19.84 -33.07
CA ALA A 43 -19.45 -21.22 -33.27
C ALA A 43 -20.04 -21.90 -32.02
N THR A 44 -19.83 -21.38 -30.80
CA THR A 44 -20.40 -21.95 -29.56
C THR A 44 -21.83 -21.47 -29.26
N GLY A 45 -22.30 -20.41 -29.92
CA GLY A 45 -23.63 -19.82 -29.70
C GLY A 45 -23.78 -19.12 -28.34
N LEU A 46 -22.71 -18.99 -27.57
CA LEU A 46 -22.64 -18.19 -26.36
C LEU A 46 -22.09 -16.82 -26.73
N PRO A 47 -22.80 -15.71 -26.47
CA PRO A 47 -22.31 -14.39 -26.84
C PRO A 47 -21.00 -14.10 -26.10
N SER A 48 -19.94 -13.72 -26.83
CA SER A 48 -18.81 -13.05 -26.17
C SER A 48 -19.29 -11.73 -25.61
N PRO A 49 -18.71 -11.28 -24.50
CA PRO A 49 -18.89 -9.92 -24.02
C PRO A 49 -18.60 -8.86 -25.11
N ASP A 50 -17.65 -9.09 -26.03
CA ASP A 50 -17.44 -8.25 -27.23
C ASP A 50 -18.63 -8.20 -28.18
N GLN A 51 -19.30 -9.33 -28.43
CA GLN A 51 -20.52 -9.35 -29.25
C GLN A 51 -21.68 -8.62 -28.56
N ALA A 52 -21.72 -8.62 -27.23
CA ALA A 52 -22.67 -7.80 -26.49
C ALA A 52 -22.33 -6.31 -26.57
N ILE A 53 -21.04 -5.96 -26.60
CA ILE A 53 -20.56 -4.59 -26.86
C ILE A 53 -20.88 -4.16 -28.29
N ASP A 54 -20.64 -5.00 -29.30
CA ASP A 54 -20.95 -4.70 -30.69
C ASP A 54 -22.45 -4.58 -30.91
N LEU A 55 -23.27 -5.40 -30.24
CA LEU A 55 -24.71 -5.26 -30.25
C LEU A 55 -25.17 -3.97 -29.55
N ALA A 56 -24.52 -3.59 -28.44
CA ALA A 56 -24.80 -2.34 -27.73
C ALA A 56 -24.31 -1.10 -28.51
N LYS A 57 -23.15 -1.17 -29.17
CA LYS A 57 -22.60 -0.14 -30.07
C LYS A 57 -23.48 -0.01 -31.30
N PHE A 58 -23.94 -1.11 -31.88
CA PHE A 58 -24.88 -1.13 -33.00
C PHE A 58 -26.25 -0.56 -32.60
N ALA A 59 -26.75 -0.89 -31.40
CA ALA A 59 -27.97 -0.32 -30.86
C ALA A 59 -27.82 1.18 -30.58
N MET A 60 -26.71 1.64 -29.99
CA MET A 60 -26.45 3.06 -29.75
C MET A 60 -26.22 3.83 -31.05
N ALA A 61 -25.46 3.28 -32.01
CA ALA A 61 -25.20 3.91 -33.31
C ALA A 61 -26.47 4.06 -34.16
N LYS A 62 -27.45 3.15 -34.00
CA LYS A 62 -28.78 3.27 -34.62
C LYS A 62 -29.74 4.21 -33.86
N VAL A 63 -29.43 4.61 -32.63
CA VAL A 63 -30.24 5.54 -31.82
C VAL A 63 -29.69 6.98 -31.90
N SER A 64 -28.44 7.16 -32.31
CA SER A 64 -27.81 8.49 -32.47
C SER A 64 -28.18 9.24 -33.76
N GLY A 65 -28.93 8.63 -34.68
CA GLY A 65 -29.50 9.31 -35.84
C GLY A 65 -30.97 9.61 -35.57
N GLY A 66 -31.28 10.85 -35.19
CA GLY A 66 -32.66 11.30 -35.05
C GLY A 66 -33.44 11.08 -36.34
N GLU A 67 -34.71 10.69 -36.16
CA GLU A 67 -35.77 10.49 -37.15
C GLU A 67 -36.12 9.03 -37.55
N TRP A 68 -37.35 8.67 -37.16
CA TRP A 68 -38.26 7.57 -37.55
C TRP A 68 -37.86 6.09 -37.40
N ALA A 69 -38.56 5.44 -36.45
CA ALA A 69 -38.98 4.06 -36.56
C ALA A 69 -40.05 3.93 -37.68
N THR A 70 -39.64 3.72 -38.93
CA THR A 70 -40.56 3.20 -39.97
C THR A 70 -40.46 1.69 -40.08
N GLN A 71 -41.57 1.09 -40.48
CA GLN A 71 -41.75 -0.35 -40.67
C GLN A 71 -40.78 -0.92 -41.72
N GLU A 72 -40.31 -0.11 -42.69
CA GLU A 72 -39.29 -0.48 -43.68
C GLU A 72 -37.90 -0.68 -43.06
N ASN A 73 -37.48 0.17 -42.10
CA ASN A 73 -36.18 0.03 -41.45
C ASN A 73 -36.13 -1.14 -40.44
N ILE A 74 -37.28 -1.51 -39.87
CA ILE A 74 -37.44 -2.69 -39.01
C ILE A 74 -37.44 -3.97 -39.87
N ALA A 75 -38.07 -3.94 -41.05
CA ALA A 75 -38.04 -5.05 -42.01
C ALA A 75 -36.63 -5.25 -42.61
N ALA A 76 -35.91 -4.18 -42.95
CA ALA A 76 -34.53 -4.25 -43.42
C ALA A 76 -33.55 -4.75 -42.33
N ALA A 77 -33.81 -4.41 -41.05
CA ALA A 77 -33.06 -4.98 -39.92
C ALA A 77 -33.38 -6.48 -39.73
N ALA A 78 -34.62 -6.91 -39.93
CA ALA A 78 -35.02 -8.31 -39.85
C ALA A 78 -34.52 -9.15 -41.05
N GLU A 79 -34.42 -8.57 -42.25
CA GLU A 79 -33.79 -9.21 -43.41
C GLU A 79 -32.27 -9.30 -43.30
N GLY A 80 -31.60 -8.26 -42.80
CA GLY A 80 -30.15 -8.29 -42.54
C GLY A 80 -29.75 -9.34 -41.49
N VAL A 81 -30.61 -9.57 -40.49
CA VAL A 81 -30.45 -10.64 -39.49
C VAL A 81 -30.74 -12.03 -40.11
N LYS A 82 -31.69 -12.14 -41.06
CA LYS A 82 -31.92 -13.37 -41.83
C LYS A 82 -30.78 -13.72 -42.78
N GLY A 83 -30.07 -12.73 -43.33
CA GLY A 83 -28.87 -12.91 -44.15
C GLY A 83 -27.71 -13.52 -43.36
N TYR A 84 -27.48 -13.03 -42.13
CA TYR A 84 -26.49 -13.59 -41.21
C TYR A 84 -26.87 -14.98 -40.65
N LEU A 85 -28.18 -15.28 -40.55
CA LEU A 85 -28.67 -16.60 -40.15
C LEU A 85 -28.66 -17.61 -41.31
N LYS A 86 -28.75 -17.19 -42.58
CA LYS A 86 -28.74 -18.11 -43.74
C LYS A 86 -27.36 -18.68 -44.06
N ASP A 87 -26.28 -17.95 -43.80
CA ASP A 87 -24.91 -18.46 -43.96
C ASP A 87 -24.42 -19.32 -42.78
N SER A 88 -25.30 -19.59 -41.80
CA SER A 88 -24.97 -20.38 -40.61
C SER A 88 -25.29 -21.88 -40.73
N GLN A 89 -25.87 -22.33 -41.85
CA GLN A 89 -26.33 -23.73 -42.00
C GLN A 89 -25.22 -24.78 -42.11
N ASP A 90 -23.94 -24.37 -42.21
CA ASP A 90 -22.81 -25.29 -42.43
C ASP A 90 -21.59 -25.09 -41.50
N LYS A 91 -21.78 -24.65 -40.24
CA LYS A 91 -20.68 -24.70 -39.24
C LYS A 91 -21.03 -25.46 -37.95
N PRO A 92 -21.12 -26.81 -38.00
CA PRO A 92 -21.47 -27.64 -36.84
C PRO A 92 -20.25 -28.10 -36.02
N THR A 93 -19.00 -27.86 -36.46
CA THR A 93 -17.85 -28.64 -35.96
C THR A 93 -17.48 -28.32 -34.51
N VAL A 94 -17.43 -27.04 -34.11
CA VAL A 94 -16.97 -26.65 -32.76
C VAL A 94 -18.02 -26.93 -31.69
N ALA A 95 -19.27 -26.51 -31.89
CA ALA A 95 -20.36 -26.80 -30.94
C ALA A 95 -20.60 -28.30 -30.77
N LYS A 96 -20.53 -29.08 -31.86
CA LYS A 96 -20.62 -30.54 -31.80
C LYS A 96 -19.47 -31.11 -30.97
N ASN A 97 -18.23 -30.68 -31.21
CA ASN A 97 -17.08 -31.18 -30.46
C ASN A 97 -17.10 -30.81 -28.97
N ILE A 98 -17.67 -29.65 -28.60
CA ILE A 98 -17.91 -29.30 -27.18
C ILE A 98 -18.97 -30.22 -26.57
N ARG A 99 -20.08 -30.51 -27.26
CA ARG A 99 -21.10 -31.44 -26.77
C ARG A 99 -20.54 -32.86 -26.63
N GLU A 100 -19.76 -33.31 -27.59
CA GLU A 100 -19.12 -34.62 -27.54
C GLU A 100 -18.08 -34.69 -26.42
N PHE A 101 -17.32 -33.62 -26.20
CA PHE A 101 -16.44 -33.50 -25.04
C PHE A 101 -17.22 -33.58 -23.72
N ASN A 102 -18.31 -32.83 -23.57
CA ASN A 102 -19.14 -32.88 -22.37
C ASN A 102 -19.72 -34.28 -22.12
N SER A 103 -20.13 -34.98 -23.18
CA SER A 103 -20.60 -36.36 -23.11
C SER A 103 -19.50 -37.31 -22.67
N ALA A 104 -18.32 -37.26 -23.32
CA ALA A 104 -17.16 -38.07 -22.96
C ALA A 104 -16.71 -37.82 -21.51
N PHE A 105 -16.73 -36.57 -21.08
CA PHE A 105 -16.39 -36.19 -19.72
C PHE A 105 -17.43 -36.69 -18.71
N LYS A 106 -18.72 -36.61 -19.01
CA LYS A 106 -19.77 -37.18 -18.17
C LYS A 106 -19.57 -38.69 -18.00
N THR A 107 -19.31 -39.42 -19.09
CA THR A 107 -19.02 -40.86 -19.02
C THR A 107 -17.75 -41.16 -18.22
N LEU A 108 -16.73 -40.31 -18.32
CA LEU A 108 -15.52 -40.41 -17.50
C LEU A 108 -15.87 -40.30 -16.00
N ILE A 109 -16.60 -39.26 -15.60
CA ILE A 109 -16.99 -39.03 -14.19
C ILE A 109 -17.83 -40.19 -13.66
N GLU A 110 -18.77 -40.70 -14.47
CA GLU A 110 -19.62 -41.84 -14.10
C GLU A 110 -18.80 -43.13 -13.91
N LYS A 111 -17.93 -43.49 -14.87
CA LYS A 111 -17.10 -44.71 -14.77
C LYS A 111 -16.00 -44.61 -13.72
N ALA A 112 -15.49 -43.41 -13.48
CA ALA A 112 -14.55 -43.15 -12.40
C ALA A 112 -15.22 -43.16 -11.01
N GLU A 113 -16.55 -43.27 -10.95
CA GLU A 113 -17.35 -43.22 -9.72
C GLU A 113 -17.10 -41.94 -8.91
N ILE A 114 -16.87 -40.82 -9.61
CA ILE A 114 -16.65 -39.53 -8.98
C ILE A 114 -18.00 -38.93 -8.62
N GLU A 115 -18.25 -38.75 -7.32
CA GLU A 115 -19.46 -38.09 -6.82
C GLU A 115 -19.47 -36.60 -7.15
N ARG A 116 -18.35 -35.92 -6.88
CA ARG A 116 -18.11 -34.51 -7.22
C ARG A 116 -16.64 -34.25 -7.55
N LEU A 117 -16.39 -33.50 -8.61
CA LEU A 117 -15.09 -32.99 -8.99
C LEU A 117 -14.98 -31.51 -8.58
N ILE A 118 -14.07 -31.20 -7.66
CA ILE A 118 -13.79 -29.81 -7.26
C ILE A 118 -12.46 -29.39 -7.88
N VAL A 119 -12.48 -28.30 -8.66
CA VAL A 119 -11.30 -27.71 -9.29
C VAL A 119 -10.98 -26.41 -8.55
N LEU A 120 -9.90 -26.41 -7.78
CA LEU A 120 -9.37 -25.23 -7.13
C LEU A 120 -8.45 -24.48 -8.10
N VAL A 121 -8.72 -23.20 -8.32
CA VAL A 121 -7.92 -22.30 -9.15
C VAL A 121 -7.50 -21.14 -8.26
N ASP A 122 -6.21 -21.01 -8.01
CA ASP A 122 -5.64 -19.98 -7.12
C ASP A 122 -4.67 -19.07 -7.90
N ASP A 123 -4.38 -17.89 -7.36
CA ASP A 123 -3.42 -16.91 -7.89
C ASP A 123 -3.69 -16.44 -9.35
N LEU A 124 -4.95 -16.45 -9.81
CA LEU A 124 -5.32 -15.92 -11.14
C LEU A 124 -4.95 -14.44 -11.32
N ASP A 125 -4.99 -13.69 -10.23
CA ASP A 125 -4.61 -12.29 -10.12
C ASP A 125 -3.10 -12.03 -10.24
N ARG A 126 -2.26 -13.07 -10.21
CA ARG A 126 -0.81 -12.98 -10.48
C ARG A 126 -0.44 -13.25 -11.93
N CYS A 127 -1.39 -13.76 -12.73
CA CYS A 127 -1.19 -13.97 -14.15
C CYS A 127 -1.14 -12.64 -14.91
N LEU A 128 -0.52 -12.67 -16.09
CA LEU A 128 -0.69 -11.58 -17.05
C LEU A 128 -2.17 -11.42 -17.40
N PRO A 129 -2.66 -10.17 -17.62
CA PRO A 129 -4.05 -9.88 -17.94
C PRO A 129 -4.68 -10.83 -18.97
N GLU A 130 -4.00 -11.05 -20.10
CA GLU A 130 -4.47 -11.89 -21.18
C GLU A 130 -4.59 -13.36 -20.75
N THR A 131 -3.63 -13.85 -19.97
CA THR A 131 -3.64 -15.22 -19.44
C THR A 131 -4.76 -15.42 -18.42
N ALA A 132 -5.03 -14.43 -17.56
CA ALA A 132 -6.11 -14.49 -16.59
C ALA A 132 -7.47 -14.57 -17.28
N ILE A 133 -7.73 -13.72 -18.27
CA ILE A 133 -8.98 -13.72 -19.05
C ILE A 133 -9.14 -15.02 -19.83
N GLU A 134 -8.11 -15.46 -20.56
CA GLU A 134 -8.16 -16.73 -21.29
C GLU A 134 -8.46 -17.92 -20.38
N THR A 135 -7.95 -17.90 -19.14
CA THR A 135 -8.19 -18.96 -18.16
C THR A 135 -9.63 -18.90 -17.65
N LEU A 136 -10.16 -17.71 -17.36
CA LEU A 136 -11.57 -17.52 -16.97
C LEU A 136 -12.55 -17.95 -18.06
N GLU A 137 -12.24 -17.62 -19.32
CA GLU A 137 -13.04 -18.06 -20.48
C GLU A 137 -12.97 -19.57 -20.67
N ALA A 138 -11.79 -20.17 -20.52
CA ALA A 138 -11.65 -21.62 -20.56
C ALA A 138 -12.47 -22.27 -19.44
N ILE A 139 -12.38 -21.78 -18.20
CA ILE A 139 -13.17 -22.27 -17.07
C ILE A 139 -14.67 -22.21 -17.40
N ARG A 140 -15.17 -21.11 -17.96
CA ARG A 140 -16.58 -20.97 -18.38
C ARG A 140 -17.06 -22.11 -19.28
N LEU A 141 -16.22 -22.59 -20.19
CA LEU A 141 -16.53 -23.71 -21.10
C LEU A 141 -16.66 -25.04 -20.35
N PHE A 142 -15.91 -25.22 -19.26
CA PHE A 142 -15.89 -26.44 -18.45
C PHE A 142 -16.87 -26.44 -17.26
N VAL A 143 -17.35 -25.27 -16.82
CA VAL A 143 -18.25 -25.12 -15.66
C VAL A 143 -19.64 -25.74 -15.90
N MET A 144 -20.03 -25.99 -17.15
CA MET A 144 -21.32 -26.63 -17.48
C MET A 144 -21.32 -28.17 -17.33
N LEU A 145 -20.23 -28.76 -16.84
CA LEU A 145 -20.12 -30.21 -16.66
C LEU A 145 -20.85 -30.65 -15.39
N PRO A 146 -21.68 -31.72 -15.45
CA PRO A 146 -22.38 -32.22 -14.29
C PRO A 146 -21.38 -32.69 -13.22
N ARG A 147 -21.76 -32.55 -11.94
CA ARG A 147 -20.94 -32.95 -10.77
C ARG A 147 -19.59 -32.24 -10.68
N THR A 148 -19.42 -31.09 -11.31
CA THR A 148 -18.17 -30.32 -11.26
C THR A 148 -18.39 -28.96 -10.61
N ALA A 149 -17.48 -28.55 -9.73
CA ALA A 149 -17.46 -27.22 -9.12
C ALA A 149 -16.08 -26.58 -9.29
N PHE A 150 -16.05 -25.32 -9.69
CA PHE A 150 -14.82 -24.53 -9.78
C PHE A 150 -14.80 -23.54 -8.62
N VAL A 151 -13.72 -23.55 -7.83
CA VAL A 151 -13.48 -22.59 -6.74
C VAL A 151 -12.30 -21.74 -7.16
N ILE A 152 -12.52 -20.43 -7.24
CA ILE A 152 -11.52 -19.48 -7.74
C ILE A 152 -11.12 -18.54 -6.59
N GLY A 153 -9.84 -18.59 -6.21
CA GLY A 153 -9.21 -17.61 -5.33
C GLY A 153 -8.50 -16.55 -6.17
N ALA A 154 -8.92 -15.30 -6.08
CA ALA A 154 -8.29 -14.18 -6.77
C ALA A 154 -8.67 -12.83 -6.14
N ASP A 155 -7.81 -11.83 -6.24
CA ASP A 155 -8.16 -10.42 -6.00
C ASP A 155 -9.09 -9.89 -7.10
N GLU A 156 -10.32 -9.57 -6.73
CA GLU A 156 -11.34 -8.99 -7.62
C GLU A 156 -10.83 -7.73 -8.35
N ALA A 157 -10.03 -6.89 -7.69
CA ALA A 157 -9.51 -5.67 -8.28
C ALA A 157 -8.53 -5.94 -9.42
N MET A 158 -7.66 -6.95 -9.27
CA MET A 158 -6.71 -7.36 -10.29
C MET A 158 -7.40 -8.00 -11.49
N ILE A 159 -8.44 -8.82 -11.24
CA ILE A 159 -9.23 -9.38 -12.34
C ILE A 159 -9.97 -8.28 -13.10
N ARG A 160 -10.54 -7.27 -12.41
CA ARG A 160 -11.16 -6.13 -13.09
C ARG A 160 -10.15 -5.37 -13.96
N TYR A 161 -8.94 -5.13 -13.45
CA TYR A 161 -7.86 -4.52 -14.23
C TYR A 161 -7.53 -5.36 -15.48
N ALA A 162 -7.45 -6.68 -15.34
CA ALA A 162 -7.20 -7.58 -16.46
C ALA A 162 -8.28 -7.48 -17.54
N VAL A 163 -9.56 -7.44 -17.14
CA VAL A 163 -10.69 -7.26 -18.07
C VAL A 163 -10.59 -5.92 -18.78
N THR A 164 -10.35 -4.81 -18.07
CA THR A 164 -10.25 -3.48 -18.67
C THR A 164 -9.13 -3.40 -19.70
N ARG A 165 -7.99 -4.04 -19.45
CA ARG A 165 -6.86 -4.05 -20.38
C ARG A 165 -7.10 -4.93 -21.60
N HIS A 166 -7.81 -6.05 -21.42
CA HIS A 166 -8.14 -6.94 -22.52
C HIS A 166 -9.17 -6.34 -23.49
N PHE A 167 -10.01 -5.41 -23.03
CA PHE A 167 -11.04 -4.74 -23.82
C PHE A 167 -10.86 -3.20 -23.83
N PRO A 168 -9.89 -2.66 -24.59
CA PRO A 168 -9.56 -1.22 -24.56
C PRO A 168 -10.64 -0.32 -25.20
N ASP A 169 -11.46 -0.84 -26.11
CA ASP A 169 -12.47 -0.07 -26.88
C ASP A 169 -13.84 0.04 -26.17
N LEU A 170 -13.85 -0.03 -24.84
CA LEU A 170 -15.06 0.19 -24.05
C LEU A 170 -15.48 1.67 -24.14
N PRO A 171 -16.76 1.98 -24.45
CA PRO A 171 -17.21 3.35 -24.64
C PRO A 171 -16.96 4.21 -23.38
N ALA A 172 -16.19 5.29 -23.52
CA ALA A 172 -15.82 6.18 -22.43
C ALA A 172 -17.06 6.74 -21.71
N GLY A 173 -17.20 6.46 -20.40
CA GLY A 173 -18.35 6.84 -19.58
C GLY A 173 -18.55 5.90 -18.39
N THR A 174 -19.56 6.15 -17.56
CA THR A 174 -19.90 5.34 -16.37
C THR A 174 -20.08 3.84 -16.68
N ALA A 175 -20.47 3.49 -17.91
CA ALA A 175 -20.58 2.12 -18.41
C ALA A 175 -19.24 1.34 -18.44
N THR A 176 -18.09 2.01 -18.51
CA THR A 176 -16.76 1.34 -18.47
C THR A 176 -16.40 0.77 -17.09
N GLN A 177 -16.92 1.36 -16.01
CA GLN A 177 -16.67 0.88 -14.64
C GLN A 177 -17.53 -0.35 -14.30
N ASP A 178 -18.71 -0.47 -14.90
CA ASP A 178 -19.64 -1.58 -14.63
C ASP A 178 -19.38 -2.81 -15.52
N TYR A 179 -18.72 -2.67 -16.66
CA TYR A 179 -18.46 -3.80 -17.55
C TYR A 179 -17.57 -4.89 -16.92
N PRO A 180 -16.43 -4.59 -16.26
CA PRO A 180 -15.64 -5.61 -15.57
C PRO A 180 -16.41 -6.32 -14.45
N ARG A 181 -17.30 -5.60 -13.75
CA ARG A 181 -18.19 -6.21 -12.74
C ARG A 181 -19.20 -7.15 -13.39
N ALA A 182 -19.90 -6.70 -14.43
CA ALA A 182 -20.86 -7.52 -15.16
C ALA A 182 -20.20 -8.74 -15.84
N TYR A 183 -18.93 -8.63 -16.24
CA TYR A 183 -18.13 -9.74 -16.74
C TYR A 183 -17.92 -10.80 -15.65
N LEU A 184 -17.49 -10.38 -14.45
CA LEU A 184 -17.30 -11.27 -13.31
C LEU A 184 -18.61 -11.90 -12.83
N GLU A 185 -19.70 -11.15 -12.75
CA GLU A 185 -21.02 -11.65 -12.37
C GLU A 185 -21.55 -12.75 -13.31
N LYS A 186 -21.21 -12.69 -14.60
CA LYS A 186 -21.60 -13.73 -15.58
C LYS A 186 -20.77 -15.01 -15.47
N LEU A 187 -19.57 -14.93 -14.89
CA LEU A 187 -18.66 -16.06 -14.75
C LEU A 187 -18.76 -16.72 -13.38
N ILE A 188 -18.87 -15.90 -12.33
CA ILE A 188 -18.88 -16.33 -10.93
C ILE A 188 -20.33 -16.43 -10.47
N GLN A 189 -20.82 -17.66 -10.33
CA GLN A 189 -22.19 -17.93 -9.89
C GLN A 189 -22.42 -17.55 -8.42
N VAL A 190 -21.41 -17.80 -7.57
CA VAL A 190 -21.48 -17.55 -6.12
C VAL A 190 -20.22 -16.81 -5.70
N PRO A 191 -20.26 -15.47 -5.57
CA PRO A 191 -19.15 -14.71 -5.04
C PRO A 191 -19.05 -14.90 -3.52
N PHE A 192 -17.89 -15.32 -3.04
CA PHE A 192 -17.57 -15.40 -1.62
C PHE A 192 -16.42 -14.44 -1.31
N ARG A 193 -16.71 -13.37 -0.55
CA ARG A 193 -15.70 -12.39 -0.13
C ARG A 193 -15.22 -12.71 1.27
N ILE A 194 -13.92 -12.93 1.42
CA ILE A 194 -13.29 -13.10 2.73
C ILE A 194 -13.31 -11.75 3.46
N PRO A 195 -13.93 -11.64 4.64
CA PRO A 195 -13.95 -10.39 5.40
C PRO A 195 -12.54 -10.03 5.89
N ALA A 196 -12.28 -8.73 6.02
CA ALA A 196 -11.06 -8.26 6.69
C ALA A 196 -11.14 -8.56 8.18
N MET A 197 -9.99 -8.83 8.82
CA MET A 197 -9.95 -9.10 10.24
C MET A 197 -10.26 -7.84 11.06
N GLY A 198 -11.18 -7.95 12.00
CA GLY A 198 -11.39 -6.96 13.04
C GLY A 198 -10.25 -6.94 14.07
N GLU A 199 -10.39 -6.10 15.10
CA GLU A 199 -9.40 -5.96 16.16
C GLU A 199 -9.25 -7.25 16.98
N ALA A 200 -10.36 -7.87 17.39
CA ALA A 200 -10.35 -9.10 18.17
C ALA A 200 -9.74 -10.29 17.40
N GLU A 201 -10.01 -10.36 16.10
CA GLU A 201 -9.49 -11.38 15.18
C GLU A 201 -7.99 -11.16 14.94
N THR A 202 -7.57 -9.91 14.74
CA THR A 202 -6.17 -9.54 14.59
C THR A 202 -5.37 -9.84 15.86
N LYS A 203 -5.91 -9.48 17.04
CA LYS A 203 -5.30 -9.81 18.33
C LYS A 203 -5.13 -11.31 18.49
N THR A 204 -6.19 -12.09 18.24
CA THR A 204 -6.11 -13.56 18.31
C THR A 204 -5.08 -14.13 17.35
N TYR A 205 -5.05 -13.65 16.10
CA TYR A 205 -4.08 -14.09 15.10
C TYR A 205 -2.64 -13.78 15.52
N LEU A 206 -2.39 -12.57 16.05
CA LEU A 206 -1.09 -12.18 16.60
C LEU A 206 -0.68 -13.06 17.78
N THR A 207 -1.58 -13.29 18.73
CA THR A 207 -1.31 -14.14 19.90
C THR A 207 -0.95 -15.55 19.47
N LEU A 208 -1.68 -16.14 18.52
CA LEU A 208 -1.37 -17.47 17.98
C LEU A 208 -0.01 -17.51 17.28
N LEU A 209 0.35 -16.50 16.49
CA LEU A 209 1.67 -16.44 15.84
C LEU A 209 2.80 -16.32 16.87
N ALA A 210 2.64 -15.45 17.87
CA ALA A 210 3.64 -15.21 18.90
C ALA A 210 3.85 -16.47 19.77
N VAL A 211 2.77 -17.03 20.32
CA VAL A 211 2.81 -18.25 21.13
C VAL A 211 3.32 -19.43 20.31
N GLY A 212 2.78 -19.64 19.10
CA GLY A 212 3.18 -20.76 18.24
C GLY A 212 4.67 -20.74 17.86
N SER A 213 5.27 -19.54 17.76
CA SER A 213 6.71 -19.39 17.53
C SER A 213 7.58 -19.79 18.71
N LEU A 214 7.05 -19.74 19.94
CA LEU A 214 7.77 -20.06 21.17
C LEU A 214 7.58 -21.52 21.58
N VAL A 215 6.35 -22.03 21.56
CA VAL A 215 6.04 -23.39 22.03
C VAL A 215 5.98 -24.45 20.92
N GLY A 216 5.94 -24.00 19.66
CA GLY A 216 5.80 -24.85 18.49
C GLY A 216 4.33 -25.13 18.13
N GLU A 217 4.02 -25.00 16.84
CA GLU A 217 2.67 -25.16 16.27
C GLU A 217 2.09 -26.58 16.41
N GLU A 218 2.96 -27.58 16.64
CA GLU A 218 2.56 -28.98 16.78
C GLU A 218 2.35 -29.45 18.24
N SER A 219 2.66 -28.60 19.22
CA SER A 219 2.48 -28.92 20.64
C SER A 219 1.00 -29.14 20.99
N ASP A 220 0.74 -30.04 21.95
CA ASP A 220 -0.63 -30.33 22.40
C ASP A 220 -1.26 -29.10 23.06
N GLU A 221 -0.46 -28.34 23.82
CA GLU A 221 -0.83 -27.07 24.45
C GLU A 221 -1.27 -26.03 23.41
N PHE A 222 -0.53 -25.89 22.31
CA PHE A 222 -0.90 -24.98 21.24
C PHE A 222 -2.19 -25.41 20.52
N LYS A 223 -2.39 -26.72 20.33
CA LYS A 223 -3.64 -27.26 19.75
C LYS A 223 -4.85 -26.98 20.63
N VAL A 224 -4.69 -27.01 21.96
CA VAL A 224 -5.75 -26.58 22.91
C VAL A 224 -6.07 -25.10 22.74
N LEU A 225 -5.05 -24.24 22.65
CA LEU A 225 -5.23 -22.81 22.41
C LEU A 225 -5.90 -22.54 21.06
N LEU A 226 -5.51 -23.26 20.00
CA LEU A 226 -6.10 -23.17 18.67
C LEU A 226 -7.59 -23.53 18.69
N GLY A 227 -7.97 -24.60 19.39
CA GLY A 227 -9.38 -24.98 19.56
C GLY A 227 -10.22 -23.90 20.27
N LYS A 228 -9.64 -23.21 21.27
CA LYS A 228 -10.31 -22.04 21.89
C LYS A 228 -10.47 -20.88 20.90
N ALA A 229 -9.42 -20.60 20.12
CA ALA A 229 -9.45 -19.55 19.10
C ALA A 229 -10.51 -19.84 18.01
N GLU A 230 -10.57 -21.06 17.48
CA GLU A 230 -11.60 -21.50 16.53
C GLU A 230 -13.01 -21.30 17.10
N GLY A 231 -13.21 -21.62 18.39
CA GLY A 231 -14.45 -21.37 19.10
C GLY A 231 -14.87 -19.90 19.08
N TYR A 232 -13.93 -18.96 19.27
CA TYR A 232 -14.21 -17.52 19.18
C TYR A 232 -14.43 -17.06 17.74
N MET A 233 -13.65 -17.57 16.78
CA MET A 233 -13.78 -17.24 15.35
C MET A 233 -15.08 -17.75 14.74
N SER A 234 -15.72 -18.77 15.33
CA SER A 234 -17.06 -19.20 14.92
C SER A 234 -18.18 -18.22 15.29
N LYS A 235 -17.89 -17.24 16.17
CA LYS A 235 -18.84 -16.25 16.70
C LYS A 235 -18.24 -14.83 16.71
N PRO A 236 -17.82 -14.29 15.56
CA PRO A 236 -17.08 -13.03 15.48
C PRO A 236 -17.88 -11.81 15.99
N TRP A 237 -19.22 -11.87 15.98
CA TRP A 237 -20.08 -10.81 16.54
C TRP A 237 -19.95 -10.63 18.07
N LEU A 238 -19.34 -11.59 18.78
CA LEU A 238 -19.03 -11.45 20.20
C LEU A 238 -17.76 -10.62 20.46
N GLN A 239 -16.94 -10.39 19.43
CA GLN A 239 -15.69 -9.60 19.50
C GLN A 239 -14.74 -10.10 20.61
N LYS A 240 -14.75 -11.40 20.90
CA LYS A 240 -13.86 -12.02 21.88
C LYS A 240 -12.52 -12.34 21.23
N SER A 241 -11.42 -12.09 21.95
CA SER A 241 -10.06 -12.37 21.51
C SER A 241 -9.33 -13.29 22.48
N ILE A 242 -8.27 -13.94 22.00
CA ILE A 242 -7.33 -14.69 22.84
C ILE A 242 -6.36 -13.69 23.49
N GLY A 243 -6.37 -13.62 24.82
CA GLY A 243 -5.43 -12.85 25.62
C GLY A 243 -4.72 -13.70 26.69
N ASP A 244 -4.08 -13.03 27.64
CA ASP A 244 -3.28 -13.63 28.72
C ASP A 244 -3.99 -14.79 29.45
N SER A 245 -5.25 -14.58 29.85
CA SER A 245 -6.02 -15.60 30.58
C SER A 245 -6.21 -16.88 29.78
N GLU A 246 -6.60 -16.78 28.51
CA GLU A 246 -6.82 -17.93 27.64
C GLU A 246 -5.52 -18.68 27.34
N VAL A 247 -4.42 -17.94 27.18
CA VAL A 247 -3.08 -18.47 26.95
C VAL A 247 -2.59 -19.23 28.19
N SER A 248 -2.62 -18.59 29.36
CA SER A 248 -2.20 -19.22 30.63
C SER A 248 -2.97 -20.51 30.92
N GLU A 249 -4.29 -20.49 30.71
CA GLU A 249 -5.15 -21.67 30.92
C GLU A 249 -4.85 -22.79 29.92
N ALA A 250 -4.51 -22.47 28.66
CA ALA A 250 -4.22 -23.47 27.63
C ALA A 250 -2.83 -24.09 27.78
N LEU A 251 -1.82 -23.29 28.12
CA LEU A 251 -0.41 -23.71 28.17
C LEU A 251 0.01 -24.31 29.52
N GLY A 252 -0.65 -23.92 30.61
CA GLY A 252 -0.34 -24.43 31.95
C GLY A 252 1.14 -24.25 32.30
N LYS A 253 1.91 -25.35 32.29
CA LYS A 253 3.36 -25.33 32.62
C LYS A 253 4.23 -24.70 31.54
N ALA A 254 3.78 -24.67 30.29
CA ALA A 254 4.48 -24.03 29.18
C ALA A 254 4.26 -22.50 29.16
N TYR A 255 3.49 -21.97 30.11
CA TYR A 255 3.30 -20.53 30.30
C TYR A 255 4.48 -19.93 31.07
N ASP A 256 5.58 -19.67 30.37
CA ASP A 256 6.81 -19.09 30.94
C ASP A 256 6.90 -17.57 30.74
N SER A 257 8.01 -16.97 31.21
CA SER A 257 8.25 -15.53 31.12
C SER A 257 8.33 -15.01 29.69
N ASP A 258 8.80 -15.85 28.75
CA ASP A 258 8.96 -15.44 27.35
C ASP A 258 7.59 -15.39 26.66
N VAL A 259 6.71 -16.34 26.97
CA VAL A 259 5.31 -16.33 26.53
C VAL A 259 4.56 -15.12 27.12
N VAL A 260 4.72 -14.84 28.42
CA VAL A 260 4.10 -13.68 29.08
C VAL A 260 4.53 -12.37 28.40
N ALA A 261 5.83 -12.21 28.12
CA ALA A 261 6.37 -11.03 27.46
C ALA A 261 5.81 -10.88 26.03
N ALA A 262 5.73 -11.98 25.28
CA ALA A 262 5.20 -11.99 23.92
C ALA A 262 3.71 -11.64 23.86
N VAL A 263 2.89 -12.17 24.78
CA VAL A 263 1.45 -11.86 24.85
C VAL A 263 1.22 -10.41 25.26
N SER A 264 1.96 -9.93 26.26
CA SER A 264 1.88 -8.53 26.71
C SER A 264 2.21 -7.57 25.57
N MET A 265 3.26 -7.88 24.80
CA MET A 265 3.63 -7.11 23.62
C MET A 265 2.54 -7.12 22.55
N VAL A 266 1.92 -8.28 22.28
CA VAL A 266 0.79 -8.37 21.33
C VAL A 266 -0.36 -7.46 21.78
N ASP A 267 -0.69 -7.46 23.06
CA ASP A 267 -1.76 -6.63 23.64
C ASP A 267 -1.51 -5.13 23.46
N GLU A 268 -0.24 -4.71 23.55
CA GLU A 268 0.15 -3.31 23.32
C GLU A 268 0.00 -2.91 21.84
N ILE A 269 0.38 -3.78 20.90
CA ILE A 269 0.44 -3.41 19.48
C ILE A 269 -0.84 -3.73 18.68
N SER A 270 -1.71 -4.61 19.18
CA SER A 270 -2.79 -5.21 18.38
C SER A 270 -3.77 -4.18 17.83
N ALA A 271 -4.14 -3.17 18.62
CA ALA A 271 -5.12 -2.16 18.22
C ALA A 271 -4.62 -1.28 17.06
N VAL A 272 -3.38 -0.76 17.18
CA VAL A 272 -2.76 0.07 16.14
C VAL A 272 -2.45 -0.76 14.91
N LEU A 273 -1.99 -2.00 15.07
CA LEU A 273 -1.70 -2.88 13.95
C LEU A 273 -2.97 -3.30 13.21
N ALA A 274 -4.06 -3.62 13.92
CA ALA A 274 -5.36 -3.95 13.31
C ALA A 274 -5.88 -2.79 12.47
N SER A 275 -5.90 -1.58 13.04
CA SER A 275 -6.36 -0.38 12.35
C SER A 275 -5.45 0.02 11.19
N GLY A 276 -4.12 0.01 11.40
CA GLY A 276 -3.13 0.39 10.40
C GLY A 276 -3.04 -0.58 9.23
N THR A 277 -3.16 -1.90 9.48
CA THR A 277 -3.15 -2.91 8.42
C THR A 277 -4.50 -3.09 7.73
N LYS A 278 -5.57 -2.44 8.25
CA LYS A 278 -6.96 -2.59 7.79
C LYS A 278 -7.40 -4.06 7.79
N GLY A 279 -6.96 -4.83 8.79
CA GLY A 279 -7.31 -6.23 8.94
C GLY A 279 -6.64 -7.20 7.95
N ASN A 280 -5.53 -6.80 7.30
CA ASN A 280 -4.82 -7.66 6.35
C ASN A 280 -3.85 -8.63 7.07
N PRO A 281 -4.12 -9.95 7.09
CA PRO A 281 -3.31 -10.91 7.84
C PRO A 281 -1.85 -11.00 7.37
N ARG A 282 -1.61 -10.82 6.06
CA ARG A 282 -0.26 -10.84 5.50
C ARG A 282 0.57 -9.66 6.01
N ASN A 283 -0.02 -8.48 6.11
CA ASN A 283 0.66 -7.30 6.63
C ASN A 283 0.95 -7.44 8.14
N VAL A 284 0.02 -8.04 8.88
CA VAL A 284 0.21 -8.38 10.30
C VAL A 284 1.39 -9.34 10.48
N LYS A 285 1.44 -10.46 9.74
CA LYS A 285 2.57 -11.40 9.79
C LYS A 285 3.88 -10.76 9.34
N ARG A 286 3.86 -9.90 8.31
CA ARG A 286 5.03 -9.14 7.85
C ARG A 286 5.59 -8.25 8.96
N PHE A 287 4.73 -7.57 9.72
CA PHE A 287 5.17 -6.74 10.84
C PHE A 287 5.92 -7.58 11.89
N LEU A 288 5.32 -8.69 12.35
CA LEU A 288 5.97 -9.60 13.31
C LEU A 288 7.29 -10.19 12.80
N ASN A 289 7.32 -10.60 11.52
CA ASN A 289 8.55 -11.11 10.91
C ASN A 289 9.64 -10.03 10.85
N SER A 290 9.28 -8.80 10.48
CA SER A 290 10.22 -7.67 10.46
C SER A 290 10.74 -7.36 11.86
N LEU A 291 9.88 -7.39 12.87
CA LEU A 291 10.26 -7.18 14.27
C LEU A 291 11.24 -8.26 14.74
N THR A 292 10.90 -9.52 14.49
CA THR A 292 11.75 -10.68 14.86
C THR A 292 13.10 -10.60 14.17
N LEU A 293 13.13 -10.29 12.87
CA LEU A 293 14.36 -10.11 12.10
C LEU A 293 15.21 -8.97 12.68
N ARG A 294 14.58 -7.85 13.02
CA ARG A 294 15.24 -6.66 13.59
C ARG A 294 15.87 -6.95 14.95
N LEU A 295 15.16 -7.66 15.84
CA LEU A 295 15.70 -8.15 17.12
C LEU A 295 16.88 -9.12 16.90
N ALA A 296 16.77 -10.02 15.93
CA ALA A 296 17.85 -10.93 15.57
C ALA A 296 19.09 -10.20 15.03
N VAL A 297 18.91 -9.13 14.25
CA VAL A 297 20.00 -8.27 13.76
C VAL A 297 20.69 -7.56 14.92
N ALA A 298 19.94 -7.00 15.87
CA ALA A 298 20.49 -6.37 17.06
C ALA A 298 21.35 -7.33 17.88
N LYS A 299 20.87 -8.57 18.05
CA LYS A 299 21.60 -9.66 18.70
C LYS A 299 22.87 -10.03 17.94
N ALA A 300 22.78 -10.24 16.64
CA ALA A 300 23.94 -10.59 15.81
C ALA A 300 25.02 -9.49 15.80
N ARG A 301 24.63 -8.22 15.95
CA ARG A 301 25.54 -7.07 16.04
C ARG A 301 25.99 -6.76 17.48
N GLY A 302 25.49 -7.47 18.49
CA GLY A 302 25.96 -7.37 19.88
C GLY A 302 25.41 -6.20 20.69
N PHE A 303 24.28 -5.60 20.29
CA PHE A 303 23.63 -4.50 21.04
C PHE A 303 22.18 -4.80 21.44
N GLU A 304 21.80 -6.08 21.54
CA GLU A 304 20.46 -6.50 22.00
C GLU A 304 20.02 -5.84 23.32
N ASN A 305 20.94 -5.67 24.27
CA ASN A 305 20.66 -5.06 25.57
C ASN A 305 20.30 -3.56 25.48
N ALA A 306 20.55 -2.92 24.33
CA ALA A 306 20.16 -1.53 24.07
C ALA A 306 18.79 -1.41 23.41
N ILE A 307 18.12 -2.53 23.11
CA ILE A 307 16.81 -2.57 22.45
C ILE A 307 15.79 -3.27 23.34
N ASP A 308 14.75 -2.52 23.66
CA ASP A 308 13.52 -3.04 24.26
C ASP A 308 12.49 -3.39 23.17
N SER A 309 11.90 -4.58 23.23
CA SER A 309 11.03 -5.10 22.17
C SER A 309 9.73 -4.28 22.01
N PRO A 310 8.98 -3.96 23.09
CA PRO A 310 7.90 -2.96 23.08
C PRO A 310 8.27 -1.62 22.43
N VAL A 311 9.41 -1.03 22.80
CA VAL A 311 9.87 0.26 22.25
C VAL A 311 10.14 0.14 20.75
N LEU A 312 10.81 -0.95 20.33
CA LEU A 312 11.07 -1.24 18.92
C LEU A 312 9.76 -1.39 18.15
N ALA A 313 8.80 -2.15 18.64
CA ALA A 313 7.54 -2.30 17.93
C ALA A 313 6.75 -0.99 17.83
N LYS A 314 6.73 -0.17 18.89
CA LYS A 314 6.05 1.14 18.85
C LYS A 314 6.65 2.07 17.80
N ILE A 315 7.98 2.11 17.67
CA ILE A 315 8.63 2.92 16.63
C ILE A 315 8.45 2.33 15.21
N MET A 316 8.38 1.01 15.09
CA MET A 316 8.07 0.34 13.81
C MET A 316 6.63 0.62 13.35
N LEU A 317 5.67 0.74 14.28
CA LEU A 317 4.31 1.16 13.96
C LEU A 317 4.30 2.59 13.39
N ALA A 318 5.14 3.49 13.94
CA ALA A 318 5.31 4.84 13.40
C ALA A 318 5.92 4.84 12.01
N GLU A 319 7.00 4.08 11.81
CA GLU A 319 7.64 3.90 10.49
C GLU A 319 6.62 3.44 9.44
N GLN A 320 5.77 2.48 9.78
CA GLN A 320 4.87 1.84 8.83
C GLN A 320 3.61 2.67 8.54
N PHE A 321 3.06 3.37 9.54
CA PHE A 321 1.74 3.99 9.43
C PHE A 321 1.75 5.52 9.55
N PHE A 322 2.79 6.12 10.11
CA PHE A 322 2.89 7.56 10.39
C PHE A 322 4.23 8.12 9.87
N PRO A 323 4.48 8.10 8.54
CA PRO A 323 5.78 8.47 7.98
C PRO A 323 6.21 9.89 8.36
N ASP A 324 5.29 10.87 8.34
CA ASP A 324 5.59 12.25 8.72
C ASP A 324 6.06 12.39 10.18
N VAL A 325 5.47 11.59 11.08
CA VAL A 325 5.85 11.57 12.50
C VAL A 325 7.20 10.87 12.67
N PHE A 326 7.39 9.74 11.98
CA PHE A 326 8.62 8.97 12.03
C PHE A 326 9.82 9.75 11.49
N GLU A 327 9.66 10.46 10.37
CA GLU A 327 10.71 11.31 9.79
C GLU A 327 11.13 12.43 10.75
N GLU A 328 10.15 13.02 11.45
CA GLU A 328 10.44 14.04 12.47
C GLU A 328 11.18 13.44 13.67
N ILE A 329 10.75 12.27 14.17
CA ILE A 329 11.45 11.55 15.24
C ILE A 329 12.89 11.28 14.80
N ALA A 330 13.11 10.74 13.61
CA ALA A 330 14.43 10.43 13.09
C ALA A 330 15.33 11.68 13.00
N ARG A 331 14.76 12.81 12.57
CA ARG A 331 15.46 14.09 12.49
C ARG A 331 15.85 14.62 13.89
N GLU A 332 14.93 14.59 14.84
CA GLU A 332 15.20 15.08 16.21
C GLU A 332 16.24 14.21 16.91
N VAL A 333 16.11 12.90 16.81
CA VAL A 333 17.05 11.93 17.41
C VAL A 333 18.46 12.07 16.83
N GLY A 334 18.58 12.37 15.53
CA GLY A 334 19.89 12.60 14.88
C GLY A 334 20.57 13.92 15.25
N THR A 335 19.81 14.91 15.74
CA THR A 335 20.35 16.24 16.10
C THR A 335 20.47 16.45 17.62
N ASN A 336 19.75 15.67 18.41
CA ASN A 336 19.76 15.72 19.87
C ASN A 336 20.89 14.84 20.45
N THR A 337 21.68 15.38 21.36
CA THR A 337 22.77 14.66 22.05
C THR A 337 22.29 13.49 22.89
N GLU A 338 21.07 13.59 23.44
CA GLU A 338 20.45 12.54 24.27
C GLU A 338 19.76 11.45 23.45
N GLY A 339 19.59 11.64 22.13
CA GLY A 339 18.89 10.68 21.28
C GLY A 339 17.38 10.59 21.51
N SER A 340 16.77 11.56 22.20
CA SER A 340 15.33 11.63 22.47
C SER A 340 14.59 12.52 21.47
N SER A 341 13.26 12.37 21.36
CA SER A 341 12.39 13.17 20.48
C SER A 341 11.46 14.08 21.30
N PRO A 342 11.78 15.39 21.42
CA PRO A 342 10.96 16.35 22.15
C PRO A 342 9.54 16.50 21.59
N SER A 343 9.36 16.41 20.26
CA SER A 343 8.03 16.51 19.65
C SER A 343 7.17 15.29 19.98
N LEU A 344 7.75 14.08 19.95
CA LEU A 344 7.05 12.87 20.35
C LEU A 344 6.66 12.91 21.83
N HIS A 345 7.58 13.33 22.71
CA HIS A 345 7.29 13.43 24.14
C HIS A 345 6.10 14.36 24.42
N ARG A 346 6.03 15.51 23.74
CA ARG A 346 4.90 16.44 23.85
C ARG A 346 3.60 15.88 23.29
N LEU A 347 3.66 15.13 22.18
CA LEU A 347 2.49 14.43 21.62
C LEU A 347 1.94 13.40 22.63
N GLU A 348 2.81 12.58 23.21
CA GLU A 348 2.45 11.58 24.23
C GLU A 348 1.79 12.24 25.45
N GLN A 349 2.37 13.35 25.97
CA GLN A 349 1.80 14.11 27.08
C GLN A 349 0.40 14.67 26.77
N ARG A 350 0.13 15.08 25.52
CA ARG A 350 -1.19 15.58 25.10
C ARG A 350 -2.23 14.46 25.04
N CYS A 351 -1.84 13.26 24.60
CA CYS A 351 -2.71 12.10 24.59
C CYS A 351 -3.09 11.67 26.02
N ASP A 352 -2.15 11.67 26.96
CA ASP A 352 -2.42 11.31 28.36
C ASP A 352 -3.37 12.30 29.06
N LYS A 353 -3.26 13.59 28.75
CA LYS A 353 -4.16 14.64 29.26
C LYS A 353 -5.60 14.49 28.74
N LYS A 354 -5.79 13.94 27.53
CA LYS A 354 -7.13 13.60 27.01
C LYS A 354 -7.69 12.32 27.63
N GLY A 355 -6.85 11.32 27.89
CA GLY A 355 -7.24 10.09 28.60
C GLY A 355 -7.70 10.33 30.05
N LYS A 356 -7.03 11.23 30.78
CA LYS A 356 -7.39 11.59 32.17
C LYS A 356 -8.64 12.47 32.31
N ARG A 357 -9.13 13.11 31.25
CA ARG A 357 -10.37 13.91 31.28
C ARG A 357 -11.65 13.07 31.13
N ALA A 358 -11.54 11.78 30.79
CA ALA A 358 -12.68 10.90 30.56
C ALA A 358 -13.03 9.99 31.76
N GLY A 359 -12.30 10.06 32.88
CA GLY A 359 -12.58 9.27 34.08
C GLY A 359 -12.56 10.13 35.35
N ASN A 360 -13.68 10.14 36.07
CA ASN A 360 -13.99 10.87 37.32
C ASN A 360 -14.21 12.39 37.15
N VAL A 361 -15.34 13.03 37.49
CA VAL A 361 -16.25 12.81 38.63
C VAL A 361 -17.68 13.29 38.27
N MET A 362 -18.67 12.41 38.44
CA MET A 362 -20.00 12.79 38.94
C MET A 362 -19.95 12.61 40.46
N THR A 363 -20.03 13.70 41.22
CA THR A 363 -20.85 13.94 42.42
C THR A 363 -20.25 15.06 43.28
N GLU A 364 -21.16 15.98 43.59
CA GLU A 364 -21.31 16.75 44.82
C GLU A 364 -20.40 17.96 45.07
N ALA A 365 -21.11 19.07 45.24
CA ALA A 365 -20.65 20.34 45.75
C ALA A 365 -20.20 20.18 47.20
N ASP A 366 -19.08 20.80 47.54
CA ASP A 366 -19.07 21.63 48.74
C ASP A 366 -18.01 22.72 48.67
N THR A 367 -18.47 23.91 49.07
CA THR A 367 -17.75 25.17 49.19
C THR A 367 -16.74 25.14 50.34
N SER A 368 -15.52 25.63 50.13
CA SER A 368 -14.92 26.64 51.01
C SER A 368 -13.62 27.21 50.43
N GLU A 369 -13.55 28.53 50.50
CA GLU A 369 -12.42 29.38 50.15
C GLU A 369 -11.27 29.21 51.15
N GLN A 370 -10.04 29.18 50.66
CA GLN A 370 -8.94 30.03 51.12
C GLN A 370 -7.75 29.90 50.15
N ALA A 371 -7.50 30.99 49.42
CA ALA A 371 -6.40 31.15 48.50
C ALA A 371 -5.42 32.18 49.05
N GLU A 372 -4.14 31.82 49.13
CA GLU A 372 -3.01 32.75 49.03
C GLU A 372 -1.86 32.10 48.23
N PRO A 373 -1.01 32.90 47.57
CA PRO A 373 -0.64 32.66 46.18
C PRO A 373 0.66 31.87 46.04
N ILE A 374 0.60 30.75 45.30
CA ILE A 374 1.80 30.08 44.79
C ILE A 374 2.15 30.71 43.45
N ALA A 375 3.42 31.15 43.38
CA ALA A 375 4.04 31.79 42.25
C ALA A 375 3.72 31.12 40.91
N THR A 376 3.31 31.98 39.99
CA THR A 376 3.05 31.75 38.57
C THR A 376 4.22 31.07 37.84
N VAL A 377 4.01 29.82 37.42
CA VAL A 377 4.49 29.32 36.12
C VAL A 377 3.42 28.41 35.51
N ALA A 378 2.23 28.95 35.26
CA ALA A 378 1.30 28.36 34.30
C ALA A 378 1.87 28.61 32.90
N SER A 379 2.71 27.71 32.40
CA SER A 379 3.14 27.78 31.00
C SER A 379 1.92 27.50 30.12
N ALA A 380 1.56 28.52 29.35
CA ALA A 380 0.52 28.53 28.33
C ALA A 380 0.48 27.24 27.50
N GLN A 381 -0.73 26.83 27.12
CA GLN A 381 -0.95 25.91 26.00
C GLN A 381 -0.27 26.51 24.76
N ALA A 382 0.96 26.11 24.48
CA ALA A 382 1.63 26.45 23.24
C ALA A 382 0.89 25.74 22.11
N HIS A 383 0.14 26.51 21.32
CA HIS A 383 -0.38 26.03 20.04
C HIS A 383 0.82 25.62 19.19
N GLU A 384 0.89 24.34 18.88
CA GLU A 384 2.00 23.78 18.11
C GLU A 384 1.39 23.18 16.85
N PRO A 385 1.34 23.95 15.76
CA PRO A 385 0.54 23.59 14.58
C PRO A 385 0.92 22.23 14.00
N ARG A 386 2.18 21.80 14.16
CA ARG A 386 2.64 20.46 13.75
C ARG A 386 2.04 19.33 14.61
N ILE A 387 2.12 19.43 15.94
CA ILE A 387 1.56 18.41 16.83
C ILE A 387 0.04 18.38 16.68
N ASP A 388 -0.58 19.55 16.54
CA ASP A 388 -2.02 19.66 16.29
C ASP A 388 -2.40 18.99 14.95
N ALA A 389 -1.60 19.16 13.89
CA ALA A 389 -1.78 18.46 12.62
C ALA A 389 -1.56 16.95 12.72
N TRP A 390 -0.65 16.46 13.55
CA TRP A 390 -0.51 15.02 13.80
C TRP A 390 -1.73 14.45 14.51
N MET A 391 -2.25 15.15 15.51
CA MET A 391 -3.41 14.68 16.28
C MET A 391 -4.71 14.59 15.46
N THR A 392 -4.78 15.21 14.27
CA THR A 392 -5.91 15.04 13.35
C THR A 392 -5.79 13.82 12.45
N GLN A 393 -4.59 13.22 12.33
CA GLN A 393 -4.42 12.01 11.54
C GLN A 393 -5.10 10.81 12.23
N PRO A 394 -5.70 9.89 11.47
CA PRO A 394 -6.29 8.67 12.03
C PRO A 394 -5.24 7.86 12.81
N ASN A 395 -5.65 7.25 13.92
CA ASN A 395 -4.84 6.31 14.71
C ASN A 395 -3.58 6.87 15.42
N ILE A 396 -3.20 8.13 15.21
CA ILE A 396 -2.09 8.74 15.95
C ILE A 396 -2.37 8.82 17.45
N ILE A 397 -3.59 9.21 17.84
CA ILE A 397 -3.95 9.33 19.26
C ILE A 397 -3.90 7.95 19.97
N PRO A 398 -4.54 6.88 19.44
CA PRO A 398 -4.37 5.53 19.96
C PRO A 398 -2.90 5.11 20.07
N TRP A 399 -2.10 5.33 19.03
CA TRP A 399 -0.68 4.93 19.02
C TRP A 399 0.19 5.71 20.02
N ALA A 400 0.11 7.04 20.05
CA ALA A 400 0.87 7.85 21.00
C ALA A 400 0.36 7.69 22.45
N GLY A 401 -0.91 7.34 22.61
CA GLY A 401 -1.54 7.02 23.89
C GLY A 401 -1.08 5.70 24.50
N GLN A 402 -0.63 4.74 23.70
CA GLN A 402 -0.14 3.46 24.20
C GLN A 402 1.17 3.56 24.97
N ASP A 403 1.35 2.65 25.91
CA ASP A 403 2.62 2.40 26.58
C ASP A 403 3.48 1.42 25.75
N PRO A 404 4.83 1.44 25.90
CA PRO A 404 5.60 2.39 26.70
C PRO A 404 5.65 3.79 26.04
N LYS A 405 5.79 4.85 26.83
CA LYS A 405 6.11 6.18 26.30
C LYS A 405 7.56 6.25 25.86
N ILE A 406 7.81 6.64 24.61
CA ILE A 406 9.14 6.53 24.00
C ILE A 406 9.77 7.88 23.66
N GLY A 407 9.06 9.01 23.86
CA GLY A 407 9.58 10.34 23.54
C GLY A 407 10.84 10.75 24.29
N THR A 408 11.06 10.21 25.50
CA THR A 408 12.25 10.46 26.34
C THR A 408 13.33 9.38 26.24
N VAL A 409 13.05 8.30 25.52
CA VAL A 409 13.99 7.18 25.38
C VAL A 409 15.08 7.54 24.37
N ASP A 410 16.29 7.01 24.55
CA ASP A 410 17.33 7.09 23.51
C ASP A 410 16.95 6.18 22.34
N LEU A 411 16.45 6.79 21.25
CA LEU A 411 15.92 6.07 20.10
C LEU A 411 16.99 5.71 19.04
N ARG A 412 18.24 6.11 19.24
CA ARG A 412 19.33 5.84 18.28
C ARG A 412 19.52 4.34 17.94
N PRO A 413 19.63 3.41 18.91
CA PRO A 413 19.79 1.99 18.59
C PRO A 413 18.58 1.42 17.83
N TYR A 414 17.38 1.94 18.09
CA TYR A 414 16.15 1.53 17.42
C TYR A 414 16.10 2.01 15.98
N LEU A 415 16.37 3.29 15.73
CA LEU A 415 16.40 3.86 14.38
C LEU A 415 17.46 3.20 13.49
N PHE A 416 18.57 2.77 14.08
CA PHE A 416 19.61 2.04 13.36
C PHE A 416 19.11 0.70 12.81
N VAL A 417 18.31 -0.04 13.57
CA VAL A 417 17.75 -1.33 13.16
C VAL A 417 16.51 -1.17 12.27
N VAL A 418 15.75 -0.09 12.46
CA VAL A 418 14.58 0.22 11.64
C VAL A 418 14.98 0.59 10.21
N ASN A 419 16.02 1.42 10.02
CA ASN A 419 16.33 2.08 8.75
C ASN A 419 17.36 1.38 7.83
N ASP A 420 17.51 0.05 7.86
CA ASP A 420 18.58 -0.65 7.08
C ASP A 420 18.45 -0.59 5.54
N ILE A 421 17.50 0.16 4.96
CA ILE A 421 17.47 0.48 3.50
C ILE A 421 17.03 1.95 3.21
N LYS A 422 16.78 2.79 4.22
CA LYS A 422 16.42 4.21 4.00
C LYS A 422 17.32 5.15 4.79
N ASN A 423 18.28 5.71 4.06
CA ASN A 423 19.13 6.84 4.37
C ASN A 423 18.48 7.94 5.25
N PHE A 424 18.52 7.77 6.58
CA PHE A 424 18.45 8.88 7.53
C PHE A 424 19.75 8.99 8.36
N ALA A 425 20.55 7.92 8.44
CA ALA A 425 21.90 7.96 9.01
C ALA A 425 22.88 8.82 8.17
N MET A 426 22.55 9.14 6.91
CA MET A 426 23.31 10.06 6.06
C MET A 426 23.21 11.54 6.45
N LEU A 427 22.29 11.91 7.37
CA LEU A 427 22.26 13.28 7.91
C LEU A 427 23.27 13.48 9.06
N ALA A 428 23.82 12.40 9.61
CA ALA A 428 24.73 12.42 10.76
C ALA A 428 26.06 11.66 10.54
N ALA A 429 26.18 10.85 9.48
CA ALA A 429 27.49 10.38 9.04
C ALA A 429 28.27 11.61 8.58
N ALA A 430 29.32 11.96 9.31
CA ALA A 430 30.25 13.00 8.90
C ALA A 430 30.60 12.75 7.42
N LEU A 431 30.24 13.70 6.54
CA LEU A 431 30.63 13.62 5.14
C LEU A 431 32.13 13.29 5.09
N ASP A 432 32.53 12.43 4.15
CA ASP A 432 33.94 12.18 3.88
C ASP A 432 34.70 13.53 3.83
N PRO A 433 35.88 13.67 4.47
CA PRO A 433 36.67 14.90 4.45
C PRO A 433 36.83 15.52 3.05
N ARG A 434 36.86 14.71 1.99
CA ARG A 434 36.86 15.16 0.60
C ARG A 434 35.56 15.89 0.22
N LEU A 435 34.41 15.34 0.58
CA LEU A 435 33.10 15.92 0.29
C LEU A 435 32.84 17.17 1.16
N LEU A 436 33.29 17.15 2.43
CA LEU A 436 33.27 18.35 3.29
C LEU A 436 34.08 19.49 2.68
N ALA A 437 35.28 19.21 2.15
CA ALA A 437 36.09 20.23 1.49
C ALA A 437 35.39 20.84 0.25
N ILE A 438 34.57 20.05 -0.45
CA ILE A 438 33.74 20.55 -1.56
C ILE A 438 32.60 21.42 -1.03
N VAL A 439 31.87 20.96 -0.01
CA VAL A 439 30.80 21.73 0.63
C VAL A 439 31.34 23.05 1.17
N ASP A 440 32.48 23.04 1.87
CA ASP A 440 33.08 24.25 2.43
C ASP A 440 33.45 25.26 1.35
N LYS A 441 34.03 24.80 0.23
CA LYS A 441 34.29 25.66 -0.94
C LYS A 441 33.00 26.23 -1.54
N LEU A 442 31.94 25.43 -1.65
CA LEU A 442 30.63 25.87 -2.16
C LEU A 442 29.94 26.87 -1.23
N THR A 443 30.22 26.83 0.08
CA THR A 443 29.61 27.74 1.06
C THR A 443 30.44 28.97 1.38
N LYS A 444 31.68 29.09 0.89
CA LYS A 444 32.61 30.16 1.31
C LYS A 444 32.37 31.48 0.58
N ASP A 445 32.44 31.47 -0.74
CA ASP A 445 32.26 32.62 -1.61
C ASP A 445 32.06 32.15 -3.07
N ASP A 446 31.59 33.04 -3.95
CA ASP A 446 31.26 32.68 -5.33
C ASP A 446 32.47 32.18 -6.15
N MET A 447 33.69 32.67 -5.88
CA MET A 447 34.90 32.21 -6.59
C MET A 447 35.34 30.83 -6.10
N SER A 448 35.29 30.60 -4.79
CA SER A 448 35.55 29.30 -4.19
C SER A 448 34.53 28.26 -4.68
N ALA A 449 33.25 28.63 -4.77
CA ALA A 449 32.20 27.77 -5.29
C ALA A 449 32.43 27.40 -6.76
N ALA A 450 32.78 28.38 -7.60
CA ALA A 450 33.10 28.14 -9.01
C ALA A 450 34.28 27.18 -9.19
N SER A 451 35.31 27.27 -8.34
CA SER A 451 36.47 26.38 -8.38
C SER A 451 36.14 24.92 -8.01
N ALA A 452 35.05 24.69 -7.27
CA ALA A 452 34.62 23.36 -6.84
C ALA A 452 33.73 22.64 -7.87
N LEU A 453 33.18 23.36 -8.86
CA LEU A 453 32.20 22.80 -9.81
C LEU A 453 32.73 21.66 -10.68
N VAL A 454 34.03 21.66 -10.99
CA VAL A 454 34.68 20.57 -11.73
C VAL A 454 34.73 19.31 -10.88
N ALA A 455 35.02 19.45 -9.58
CA ALA A 455 35.03 18.33 -8.65
C ALA A 455 33.61 17.78 -8.43
N VAL A 456 32.61 18.67 -8.31
CA VAL A 456 31.18 18.31 -8.19
C VAL A 456 30.71 17.46 -9.37
N ALA A 457 31.04 17.87 -10.61
CA ALA A 457 30.63 17.12 -11.80
C ALA A 457 31.31 15.74 -11.91
N ALA A 458 32.44 15.55 -11.25
CA ALA A 458 33.20 14.29 -11.24
C ALA A 458 32.79 13.33 -10.11
N LEU A 459 31.88 13.73 -9.21
CA LEU A 459 31.36 12.89 -8.14
C LEU A 459 30.39 11.84 -8.69
N ALA A 460 30.30 10.69 -8.02
CA ALA A 460 29.26 9.71 -8.29
C ALA A 460 27.86 10.28 -7.94
N PRO A 461 26.76 9.81 -8.56
CA PRO A 461 25.40 10.32 -8.28
C PRO A 461 25.02 10.27 -6.79
N GLU A 462 25.47 9.23 -6.09
CA GLU A 462 25.28 9.07 -4.66
C GLU A 462 26.01 10.17 -3.86
N GLU A 463 27.27 10.46 -4.18
CA GLU A 463 28.07 11.50 -3.54
C GLU A 463 27.53 12.91 -3.85
N GLN A 464 27.02 13.14 -5.07
CA GLN A 464 26.36 14.39 -5.45
C GLN A 464 25.12 14.65 -4.58
N MET A 465 24.34 13.60 -4.30
CA MET A 465 23.20 13.67 -3.40
C MET A 465 23.62 14.06 -1.98
N LEU A 466 24.74 13.52 -1.46
CA LEU A 466 25.23 13.87 -0.11
C LEU A 466 25.65 15.33 -0.01
N VAL A 467 26.40 15.83 -1.00
CA VAL A 467 26.81 17.24 -1.06
C VAL A 467 25.58 18.15 -1.14
N PHE A 468 24.57 17.77 -1.91
CA PHE A 468 23.32 18.53 -2.04
C PHE A 468 22.53 18.58 -0.72
N GLU A 469 22.39 17.45 -0.03
CA GLU A 469 21.66 17.36 1.24
C GLU A 469 22.38 18.12 2.38
N GLU A 470 23.70 18.11 2.43
CA GLU A 470 24.45 18.90 3.42
C GLU A 470 24.33 20.42 3.15
N LEU A 471 24.37 20.84 1.88
CA LEU A 471 24.08 22.23 1.52
C LEU A 471 22.65 22.63 1.92
N ARG A 472 21.67 21.75 1.66
CA ARG A 472 20.27 21.94 2.09
C ARG A 472 20.17 22.10 3.60
N ALA A 473 20.85 21.22 4.35
CA ALA A 473 20.87 21.28 5.81
C ALA A 473 21.50 22.59 6.32
N LYS A 474 22.61 23.04 5.74
CA LYS A 474 23.23 24.35 6.07
C LYS A 474 22.29 25.54 5.76
N VAL A 475 21.55 25.50 4.65
CA VAL A 475 20.53 26.52 4.36
C VAL A 475 19.46 26.53 5.45
N LEU A 476 18.88 25.38 5.78
CA LEU A 476 17.79 25.29 6.78
C LEU A 476 18.22 25.62 8.22
N ARG A 477 19.51 25.46 8.56
CA ARG A 477 20.08 25.86 9.86
C ARG A 477 20.36 27.36 9.96
N THR A 478 20.23 28.12 8.86
CA THR A 478 20.51 29.56 8.86
C THR A 478 19.40 30.32 9.60
N ALA A 479 19.80 31.24 10.48
CA ALA A 479 18.86 32.08 11.24
C ALA A 479 18.57 33.44 10.55
N ASP A 480 19.50 33.92 9.72
CA ASP A 480 19.38 35.15 8.94
C ASP A 480 18.84 34.86 7.53
N TRP A 481 17.58 35.23 7.31
CA TRP A 481 16.88 35.09 6.03
C TRP A 481 16.76 36.42 5.28
N GLU A 482 17.21 37.53 5.87
CA GLU A 482 17.23 38.84 5.21
C GLU A 482 18.32 38.91 4.15
N ARG A 483 19.44 38.24 4.40
CA ARG A 483 20.55 38.08 3.45
C ARG A 483 20.51 36.71 2.80
N LYS A 484 20.93 36.63 1.54
CA LYS A 484 21.00 35.36 0.80
C LYS A 484 21.98 34.41 1.49
N PRO A 485 21.57 33.22 1.95
CA PRO A 485 22.50 32.26 2.54
C PRO A 485 23.56 31.85 1.52
N GLN A 486 24.83 31.86 1.92
CA GLN A 486 25.94 31.48 1.02
C GLN A 486 25.80 30.02 0.55
N ALA A 487 25.28 29.13 1.40
CA ALA A 487 24.96 27.77 1.02
C ALA A 487 23.93 27.69 -0.12
N LEU A 488 22.93 28.59 -0.14
CA LEU A 488 21.95 28.65 -1.21
C LEU A 488 22.56 29.18 -2.52
N ALA A 489 23.49 30.14 -2.43
CA ALA A 489 24.26 30.59 -3.59
C ALA A 489 25.12 29.44 -4.18
N GLY A 490 25.78 28.67 -3.32
CA GLY A 490 26.51 27.45 -3.68
C GLY A 490 25.61 26.40 -4.35
N MET A 491 24.38 26.18 -3.85
CA MET A 491 23.40 25.27 -4.48
C MET A 491 23.01 25.72 -5.89
N VAL A 492 22.82 27.03 -6.11
CA VAL A 492 22.54 27.56 -7.46
C VAL A 492 23.69 27.25 -8.42
N GLN A 493 24.94 27.38 -7.96
CA GLN A 493 26.10 27.02 -8.76
C GLN A 493 26.21 25.51 -8.99
N PHE A 494 25.96 24.69 -7.97
CA PHE A 494 25.94 23.21 -8.05
C PHE A 494 24.98 22.72 -9.15
N LEU A 495 23.76 23.27 -9.19
CA LEU A 495 22.71 22.91 -10.16
C LEU A 495 23.06 23.28 -11.60
N THR A 496 24.06 24.16 -11.82
CA THR A 496 24.53 24.44 -13.19
C THR A 496 25.24 23.25 -13.82
N LYS A 497 25.83 22.36 -13.00
CA LYS A 497 26.53 21.14 -13.41
C LYS A 497 25.70 19.88 -13.21
N VAL A 498 24.82 19.86 -12.21
CA VAL A 498 24.00 18.68 -11.88
C VAL A 498 22.51 19.07 -11.88
N PRO A 499 21.87 19.15 -13.07
CA PRO A 499 20.49 19.65 -13.19
C PRO A 499 19.43 18.68 -12.63
N GLU A 500 19.79 17.42 -12.38
CA GLU A 500 18.88 16.37 -11.89
C GLU A 500 18.23 16.71 -10.53
N PHE A 501 18.87 17.58 -9.73
CA PHE A 501 18.40 18.01 -8.43
C PHE A 501 17.47 19.24 -8.47
N GLU A 502 17.08 19.71 -9.66
CA GLU A 502 16.23 20.89 -9.85
C GLU A 502 14.91 20.82 -9.06
N ASN A 503 14.22 19.67 -9.07
CA ASN A 503 12.96 19.51 -8.33
C ASN A 503 13.13 19.63 -6.81
N ARG A 504 14.21 19.05 -6.26
CA ARG A 504 14.52 19.11 -4.83
C ARG A 504 14.89 20.52 -4.39
N TYR A 505 15.52 21.29 -5.27
CA TYR A 505 15.78 22.70 -5.04
C TYR A 505 14.50 23.53 -4.97
N LEU A 506 13.55 23.28 -5.88
CA LEU A 506 12.23 23.93 -5.86
C LEU A 506 11.44 23.57 -4.59
N GLU A 507 11.52 22.33 -4.12
CA GLU A 507 10.92 21.92 -2.84
C GLU A 507 11.54 22.63 -1.64
N LEU A 508 12.88 22.81 -1.63
CA LEU A 508 13.55 23.61 -0.60
C LEU A 508 13.04 25.05 -0.59
N LEU A 509 12.95 25.69 -1.76
CA LEU A 509 12.42 27.06 -1.85
C LEU A 509 11.00 27.14 -1.28
N ALA A 510 10.13 26.20 -1.64
CA ALA A 510 8.75 26.18 -1.13
C ALA A 510 8.65 26.04 0.40
N GLN A 511 9.69 25.51 1.07
CA GLN A 511 9.73 25.31 2.53
C GLN A 511 10.31 26.51 3.30
N LEU A 512 10.83 27.54 2.62
CA LEU A 512 11.45 28.68 3.28
C LEU A 512 10.40 29.56 3.99
N PRO A 513 10.74 30.17 5.14
CA PRO A 513 9.84 31.03 5.91
C PRO A 513 9.59 32.36 5.17
N ALA A 514 8.54 32.41 4.35
CA ALA A 514 8.24 33.53 3.46
C ALA A 514 8.20 34.89 4.18
N ASP A 515 7.71 34.91 5.41
CA ASP A 515 7.58 36.09 6.28
C ASP A 515 8.94 36.71 6.68
N LYS A 516 10.03 35.95 6.58
CA LYS A 516 11.39 36.35 6.98
C LYS A 516 12.36 36.51 5.81
N LEU A 517 11.91 36.21 4.59
CA LEU A 517 12.77 36.29 3.41
C LEU A 517 13.05 37.75 3.02
N GLY A 518 14.32 38.04 2.74
CA GLY A 518 14.77 39.29 2.15
C GLY A 518 14.57 39.36 0.63
N VAL A 519 14.84 40.53 0.07
CA VAL A 519 14.65 40.89 -1.36
C VAL A 519 15.36 39.93 -2.33
N TRP A 520 16.44 39.28 -1.87
CA TRP A 520 17.18 38.32 -2.66
C TRP A 520 16.34 37.13 -3.15
N ALA A 521 15.26 36.77 -2.46
CA ALA A 521 14.42 35.62 -2.81
C ALA A 521 13.63 35.84 -4.11
N ALA A 522 13.43 37.11 -4.52
CA ALA A 522 12.72 37.43 -5.76
C ALA A 522 13.50 37.06 -7.03
N SER A 523 14.84 36.96 -6.97
CA SER A 523 15.68 36.81 -8.16
C SER A 523 16.95 35.97 -7.95
N GLY A 524 17.59 35.56 -9.05
CA GLY A 524 18.86 34.80 -9.00
C GLY A 524 18.73 33.28 -8.90
N HIS A 525 17.52 32.74 -9.04
CA HIS A 525 17.24 31.29 -9.11
C HIS A 525 17.26 30.73 -10.55
N GLY A 526 17.16 31.59 -11.57
CA GLY A 526 17.06 31.16 -12.98
C GLY A 526 18.28 30.39 -13.52
N ARG A 527 19.45 30.47 -12.87
CA ARG A 527 20.62 29.65 -13.24
C ARG A 527 20.51 28.20 -12.76
N ALA A 528 19.71 27.96 -11.72
CA ALA A 528 19.49 26.65 -11.12
C ALA A 528 18.34 25.88 -11.78
N VAL A 529 17.38 26.59 -12.39
CA VAL A 529 16.13 26.03 -12.92
C VAL A 529 16.06 26.27 -14.42
N LYS A 530 16.33 25.24 -15.21
CA LYS A 530 16.41 25.33 -16.67
C LYS A 530 15.22 24.69 -17.38
N THR A 531 14.50 23.78 -16.73
CA THR A 531 13.35 23.12 -17.38
C THR A 531 12.14 24.07 -17.45
N PRO A 532 11.33 24.01 -18.54
CA PRO A 532 10.11 24.82 -18.64
C PRO A 532 9.11 24.56 -17.50
N SER A 533 8.98 23.30 -17.08
CA SER A 533 8.17 22.90 -15.92
C SER A 533 8.69 23.46 -14.60
N GLY A 534 10.01 23.45 -14.42
CA GLY A 534 10.65 24.01 -13.22
C GLY A 534 10.51 25.52 -13.15
N GLN A 535 10.62 26.22 -14.28
CA GLN A 535 10.42 27.67 -14.36
C GLN A 535 8.97 28.06 -14.01
N ALA A 536 7.99 27.31 -14.50
CA ALA A 536 6.59 27.49 -14.10
C ALA A 536 6.39 27.29 -12.59
N ARG A 537 7.00 26.25 -12.01
CA ARG A 537 6.92 25.97 -10.57
C ARG A 537 7.65 27.02 -9.73
N LEU A 538 8.79 27.53 -10.19
CA LEU A 538 9.52 28.63 -9.56
C LEU A 538 8.66 29.90 -9.54
N GLN A 539 8.00 30.23 -10.65
CA GLN A 539 7.07 31.36 -10.72
C GLN A 539 5.91 31.19 -9.73
N GLN A 540 5.34 29.99 -9.61
CA GLN A 540 4.29 29.71 -8.62
C GLN A 540 4.76 29.92 -7.18
N ILE A 541 5.99 29.52 -6.84
CA ILE A 541 6.57 29.73 -5.51
C ILE A 541 6.77 31.23 -5.23
N ILE A 542 7.35 31.96 -6.19
CA ILE A 542 7.54 33.43 -6.09
C ILE A 542 6.19 34.15 -5.97
N GLU A 543 5.18 33.72 -6.71
CA GLU A 543 3.82 34.26 -6.62
C GLU A 543 3.18 33.96 -5.25
N GLY A 544 3.43 32.77 -4.70
CA GLY A 544 3.02 32.41 -3.34
C GLY A 544 3.63 33.31 -2.26
N TRP A 545 4.86 33.77 -2.47
CA TRP A 545 5.51 34.73 -1.57
C TRP A 545 4.95 36.15 -1.67
N LYS A 546 4.24 36.52 -2.74
CA LYS A 546 3.52 37.82 -2.79
C LYS A 546 2.39 37.92 -1.77
N THR A 547 1.78 36.81 -1.40
CA THR A 547 0.69 36.80 -0.41
C THR A 547 1.22 36.64 1.02
N THR A 548 2.23 35.78 1.18
CA THR A 548 2.75 35.36 2.50
C THR A 548 4.05 36.04 2.94
N GLY A 549 4.73 36.77 2.05
CA GLY A 549 6.07 37.30 2.28
C GLY A 549 6.17 38.58 3.12
N SER A 550 7.40 38.95 3.48
CA SER A 550 7.74 40.23 4.11
C SER A 550 7.38 41.43 3.22
N GLU A 551 7.13 42.62 3.79
CA GLU A 551 6.75 43.81 2.99
C GLU A 551 7.83 44.22 1.97
N SER A 552 9.11 44.07 2.33
CA SER A 552 10.24 44.33 1.44
C SER A 552 10.32 43.34 0.28
N LEU A 553 9.98 42.07 0.50
CA LEU A 553 9.89 41.07 -0.57
C LEU A 553 8.67 41.31 -1.47
N LYS A 554 7.51 41.61 -0.88
CA LYS A 554 6.26 41.90 -1.63
C LYS A 554 6.41 43.08 -2.59
N SER A 555 7.03 44.17 -2.11
CA SER A 555 7.28 45.37 -2.92
C SER A 555 8.24 45.11 -4.08
N MET A 556 9.29 44.31 -3.90
CA MET A 556 10.20 43.97 -4.99
C MET A 556 9.54 43.10 -6.07
N ILE A 557 8.79 42.08 -5.69
CA ILE A 557 8.14 41.18 -6.66
C ILE A 557 7.02 41.92 -7.45
N GLN A 558 6.45 42.99 -6.90
CA GLN A 558 5.51 43.86 -7.63
C GLN A 558 6.19 44.74 -8.70
N VAL A 559 7.46 45.13 -8.50
CA VAL A 559 8.22 45.97 -9.45
C VAL A 559 8.68 45.16 -10.67
N ASP A 560 9.07 43.89 -10.50
CA ASP A 560 9.49 43.00 -11.59
C ASP A 560 8.33 42.44 -12.44
N GLY A 561 7.07 42.71 -12.06
CA GLY A 561 5.87 42.31 -12.82
C GLY A 561 5.50 43.23 -14.00
N ASN A 562 6.28 44.28 -14.25
CA ASN A 562 6.10 45.25 -15.33
C ASN A 562 7.30 45.26 -16.29
N VAL A 563 7.60 44.13 -16.93
CA VAL A 563 8.42 44.04 -18.16
C VAL A 563 7.83 43.02 -19.12
#